data_AF-A7RS44-F1
#
_entry.id   AF-A7RS44-F1
#
_cell.length_a   1.000
_cell.length_b   1.000
_cell.length_c   1.000
_cell.angle_alpha   90.00
_cell.angle_beta   90.00
_cell.angle_gamma   90.00
#
_symmetry.space_group_name_H-M   'P 1'
#
loop_
_entity.id
_entity.type
_entity.pdbx_description
1 polymer ?
#
loop_
_entity_poly.entity_id
_entity_poly.type
_entity_poly.pdbx_seq_one_letter_code
_entity_poly.pdbx_strand_id
1 'polypeptide(L)'
;SRNRFVTPSRNMHLTPSRNRYLTLSRNGYVTPSRNRYVTPSCNRYVTPSCNRYVTPSCNRYVTPSCNRYLTLSRNGYVTPSCNRYVTPSCNRYVTPSCN
;
A
#
# COMPACT_ATOMS: atom_id res chain seq x y z
N SER A 1 -17.62 2.73 -8.35
CA SER A 1 -18.53 2.51 -7.20
C SER A 1 -17.87 3.06 -5.94
N ARG A 2 -18.57 3.90 -5.16
CA ARG A 2 -18.03 4.48 -3.92
C ARG A 2 -18.26 3.46 -2.79
N ASN A 3 -17.50 2.35 -2.81
CA ASN A 3 -17.69 1.32 -1.80
C ASN A 3 -17.09 1.78 -0.48
N ARG A 4 -17.88 1.61 0.59
CA ARG A 4 -17.48 2.03 1.93
C ARG A 4 -16.35 1.14 2.45
N PHE A 5 -16.42 -0.16 2.15
CA PHE A 5 -15.44 -1.19 2.53
C PHE A 5 -15.23 -2.16 1.37
N VAL A 6 -13.99 -2.55 1.10
CA VAL A 6 -13.63 -3.56 0.10
C VAL A 6 -12.56 -4.47 0.71
N THR A 7 -12.79 -5.79 0.66
CA THR A 7 -11.93 -6.77 1.34
C THR A 7 -11.60 -7.98 0.46
N PRO A 8 -10.90 -7.80 -0.68
CA PRO A 8 -10.59 -8.91 -1.58
C PRO A 8 -9.42 -9.74 -1.05
N SER A 9 -9.46 -11.03 -1.32
CA SER A 9 -8.41 -11.97 -0.94
C SER A 9 -8.10 -12.95 -2.07
N ARG A 10 -6.83 -13.37 -2.19
CA ARG A 10 -6.38 -14.40 -3.14
C ARG A 10 -6.68 -14.09 -4.60
N ASN A 11 -6.30 -12.90 -5.05
CA ASN A 11 -6.39 -12.48 -6.45
C ASN A 11 -5.00 -12.30 -7.07
N MET A 12 -4.91 -12.48 -8.38
CA MET A 12 -3.67 -12.16 -9.09
C MET A 12 -3.45 -10.65 -9.19
N HIS A 13 -4.50 -9.89 -9.53
CA HIS A 13 -4.44 -8.44 -9.75
C HIS A 13 -5.65 -7.71 -9.16
N LEU A 14 -5.42 -6.60 -8.45
CA LEU A 14 -6.48 -5.76 -7.88
C LEU A 14 -6.16 -4.27 -8.03
N THR A 15 -7.11 -3.52 -8.59
CA THR A 15 -7.00 -2.08 -8.87
C THR A 15 -8.14 -1.26 -8.22
N PRO A 16 -8.42 -1.43 -6.91
CA PRO A 16 -9.53 -0.75 -6.25
C PRO A 16 -9.30 0.77 -6.17
N SER A 17 -10.35 1.53 -6.46
CA SER A 17 -10.29 3.00 -6.43
C SER A 17 -11.45 3.62 -5.68
N ARG A 18 -11.21 4.79 -5.07
CA ARG A 18 -12.23 5.65 -4.43
C ARG A 18 -13.02 4.96 -3.29
N ASN A 19 -12.36 4.11 -2.51
CA ASN A 19 -12.94 3.46 -1.33
C ASN A 19 -12.57 4.19 -0.05
N ARG A 20 -13.43 4.09 0.98
CA ARG A 20 -13.08 4.62 2.30
C ARG A 20 -12.11 3.68 3.00
N TYR A 21 -12.39 2.38 3.01
CA TYR A 21 -11.54 1.36 3.62
C TYR A 21 -11.29 0.21 2.65
N LEU A 22 -10.03 -0.23 2.61
CA LEU A 22 -9.60 -1.28 1.71
C LEU A 22 -8.58 -2.18 2.40
N THR A 23 -8.94 -3.44 2.58
CA THR A 23 -8.07 -4.47 3.18
C THR A 23 -7.82 -5.57 2.16
N LEU A 24 -6.57 -5.90 1.90
CA LEU A 24 -6.19 -6.75 0.77
C LEU A 24 -5.20 -7.81 1.24
N SER A 25 -5.52 -9.09 1.06
CA SER A 25 -4.65 -10.16 1.56
C SER A 25 -4.28 -11.18 0.49
N ARG A 26 -3.02 -11.60 0.50
CA ARG A 26 -2.50 -12.71 -0.34
C ARG A 26 -2.74 -12.51 -1.84
N ASN A 27 -2.49 -11.32 -2.36
CA ASN A 27 -2.62 -11.03 -3.78
C ASN A 27 -1.26 -10.90 -4.48
N GLY A 28 -1.24 -11.12 -5.79
CA GLY A 28 -0.05 -10.90 -6.61
C GLY A 28 0.31 -9.42 -6.69
N TYR A 29 -0.59 -8.64 -7.28
CA TYR A 29 -0.41 -7.21 -7.55
C TYR A 29 -1.59 -6.41 -7.02
N VAL A 30 -1.28 -5.33 -6.31
CA VAL A 30 -2.28 -4.44 -5.73
C VAL A 30 -1.95 -2.99 -6.02
N THR A 31 -2.84 -2.28 -6.71
CA THR A 31 -2.63 -0.90 -7.14
C THR A 31 -3.78 0.03 -6.68
N PRO A 32 -3.93 0.24 -5.36
CA PRO A 32 -5.05 0.99 -4.83
C PRO A 32 -4.87 2.49 -5.00
N SER A 33 -5.90 3.19 -5.50
CA SER A 33 -5.83 4.62 -5.76
C SER A 33 -6.96 5.44 -5.12
N ARG A 34 -6.62 6.62 -4.61
CA ARG A 34 -7.59 7.60 -4.06
C ARG A 34 -8.47 7.03 -2.93
N ASN A 35 -7.91 6.18 -2.08
CA ASN A 35 -8.61 5.61 -0.91
C ASN A 35 -8.23 6.35 0.37
N ARG A 36 -9.09 6.30 1.39
CA ARG A 36 -8.77 6.90 2.69
C ARG A 36 -7.84 5.99 3.51
N TYR A 37 -8.15 4.70 3.61
CA TYR A 37 -7.33 3.71 4.33
C TYR A 37 -7.06 2.49 3.45
N VAL A 38 -5.80 2.07 3.37
CA VAL A 38 -5.34 0.90 2.62
C VAL A 38 -4.45 0.02 3.49
N THR A 39 -4.84 -1.24 3.67
CA THR A 39 -4.15 -2.24 4.50
C THR A 39 -3.85 -3.51 3.68
N PRO A 40 -2.78 -3.50 2.85
CA PRO A 40 -2.35 -4.66 2.10
C PRO A 40 -1.40 -5.55 2.92
N SER A 41 -1.75 -6.84 3.04
CA SER A 41 -0.96 -7.85 3.74
C SER A 41 -0.57 -9.04 2.85
N CYS A 42 0.68 -9.49 2.99
CA CYS A 42 1.18 -10.69 2.33
C CYS A 42 1.03 -10.68 0.79
N ASN A 43 1.31 -9.54 0.15
CA ASN A 43 1.25 -9.40 -1.31
C ASN A 43 2.65 -9.35 -1.94
N ARG A 44 2.76 -9.72 -3.22
CA ARG A 44 4.05 -9.63 -3.92
C ARG A 44 4.37 -8.18 -4.28
N TYR A 45 3.43 -7.45 -4.87
CA TYR A 45 3.61 -6.05 -5.27
C TYR A 45 2.46 -5.17 -4.77
N VAL A 46 2.80 -4.03 -4.16
CA VAL A 46 1.83 -3.04 -3.67
C VAL A 46 2.24 -1.64 -4.13
N THR A 47 1.39 -0.98 -4.92
CA THR A 47 1.67 0.35 -5.48
C THR A 47 0.54 1.35 -5.15
N PRO A 48 0.42 1.77 -3.89
CA PRO A 48 -0.66 2.65 -3.46
C PRO A 48 -0.38 4.10 -3.85
N SER A 49 -1.35 4.74 -4.52
CA SER A 49 -1.23 6.13 -4.97
C SER A 49 -2.34 7.04 -4.44
N CYS A 50 -1.95 8.24 -4.01
CA CYS A 50 -2.87 9.29 -3.58
C CYS A 50 -3.84 8.85 -2.46
N ASN A 51 -3.35 8.09 -1.47
CA ASN A 51 -4.16 7.63 -0.33
C ASN A 51 -3.84 8.43 0.94
N ARG A 52 -4.78 8.50 1.88
CA ARG A 52 -4.53 9.22 3.14
C ARG A 52 -3.68 8.39 4.11
N TYR A 53 -4.01 7.11 4.30
CA TYR A 53 -3.29 6.19 5.16
C TYR A 53 -3.01 4.88 4.42
N VAL A 54 -1.76 4.42 4.46
CA VAL A 54 -1.32 3.16 3.87
C VAL A 54 -0.50 2.39 4.89
N THR A 55 -0.86 1.13 5.12
CA THR A 55 -0.20 0.27 6.11
C THR A 55 0.17 -1.09 5.51
N PRO A 56 1.23 -1.19 4.69
CA PRO A 56 1.65 -2.44 4.08
C PRO A 56 2.41 -3.31 5.09
N SER A 57 2.00 -4.57 5.22
CA SER A 57 2.68 -5.57 6.05
C SER A 57 3.07 -6.83 5.26
N CYS A 58 4.28 -7.33 5.47
CA CYS A 58 4.73 -8.61 4.89
C CYS A 58 4.69 -8.65 3.36
N ASN A 59 5.01 -7.55 2.67
CA ASN A 59 5.01 -7.50 1.20
C ASN A 59 6.42 -7.55 0.61
N ARG A 60 6.58 -8.12 -0.58
CA ARG A 60 7.91 -8.21 -1.22
C ARG A 60 8.38 -6.86 -1.77
N TYR A 61 7.50 -6.15 -2.48
CA TYR A 61 7.77 -4.83 -3.07
C TYR A 61 6.64 -3.85 -2.74
N VAL A 62 7.01 -2.65 -2.27
CA VAL A 62 6.06 -1.56 -1.96
C VAL A 62 6.56 -0.26 -2.57
N THR A 63 5.78 0.34 -3.47
CA THR A 63 6.12 1.63 -4.10
C THR A 63 5.00 2.65 -3.88
N PRO A 64 4.91 3.22 -2.67
CA PRO A 64 3.87 4.19 -2.31
C PRO A 64 4.18 5.58 -2.85
N SER A 65 3.21 6.19 -3.52
CA SER A 65 3.32 7.56 -4.04
C SER A 65 2.22 8.49 -3.52
N CYS A 66 2.59 9.71 -3.17
CA CYS A 66 1.65 10.78 -2.83
C CYS A 66 0.69 10.41 -1.67
N ASN A 67 1.16 9.68 -0.65
CA ASN A 67 0.34 9.34 0.51
C ASN A 67 0.65 10.23 1.71
N ARG A 68 -0.37 10.52 2.53
CA ARG A 68 -0.15 11.37 3.71
C ARG A 68 0.57 10.62 4.83
N TYR A 69 0.14 9.41 5.14
CA TYR A 69 0.75 8.57 6.16
C TYR A 69 1.04 7.17 5.61
N LEU A 70 2.27 6.72 5.83
CA LEU A 70 2.76 5.42 5.38
C LEU A 70 3.45 4.70 6.53
N THR A 71 2.88 3.58 6.98
CA THR A 71 3.47 2.74 8.02
C THR A 71 3.83 1.38 7.43
N LEU A 72 5.11 1.05 7.42
CA LEU A 72 5.62 -0.14 6.73
C LEU A 72 6.15 -1.14 7.74
N SER A 73 5.69 -2.39 7.67
CA SER A 73 6.22 -3.46 8.52
C SER A 73 6.62 -4.69 7.71
N ARG A 74 7.84 -5.18 7.93
CA ARG A 74 8.31 -6.48 7.41
C ARG A 74 8.22 -6.57 5.86
N ASN A 75 8.61 -5.52 5.16
CA ASN A 75 8.61 -5.53 3.68
C ASN A 75 10.03 -5.76 3.13
N GLY A 76 10.11 -6.36 1.94
CA GLY A 76 11.39 -6.60 1.26
C GLY A 76 12.01 -5.30 0.76
N TYR A 77 11.41 -4.73 -0.28
CA TYR A 77 11.87 -3.49 -0.92
C TYR A 77 10.77 -2.43 -0.82
N VAL A 78 11.14 -1.23 -0.39
CA VAL A 78 10.24 -0.08 -0.29
C VAL A 78 10.85 1.11 -1.01
N THR A 79 10.10 1.69 -1.93
CA THR A 79 10.49 2.91 -2.65
C THR A 79 9.42 4.00 -2.48
N PRO A 80 9.41 4.70 -1.33
CA PRO A 80 8.44 5.77 -1.10
C PRO A 80 8.81 7.04 -1.88
N SER A 81 7.80 7.68 -2.47
CA SER A 81 7.91 8.97 -3.17
C SER A 81 6.79 9.92 -2.76
N CYS A 82 7.14 11.18 -2.47
CA CYS A 82 6.18 12.24 -2.15
C CYS A 82 5.21 11.88 -1.00
N ASN A 83 5.68 11.16 0.01
CA ASN A 83 4.86 10.79 1.18
C ASN A 83 5.17 11.73 2.34
N ARG A 84 4.14 12.26 3.01
CA ARG A 84 4.35 13.28 4.07
C ARG A 84 4.93 12.70 5.35
N TYR A 85 4.49 11.51 5.76
CA TYR A 85 4.98 10.80 6.93
C TYR A 85 5.25 9.34 6.57
N VAL A 86 6.45 8.86 6.84
CA VAL A 86 6.88 7.48 6.58
C VAL A 86 7.49 6.88 7.83
N THR A 87 6.95 5.75 8.27
CA THR A 87 7.40 5.03 9.47
C THR A 87 7.75 3.58 9.08
N PRO A 88 9.02 3.29 8.78
CA PRO A 88 9.48 1.94 8.47
C PRO A 88 9.83 1.13 9.72
N SER A 89 9.50 -0.16 9.71
CA SER A 89 9.92 -1.15 10.72
C SER A 89 10.22 -2.49 10.05
N CYS A 90 11.35 -3.10 10.40
CA CYS A 90 11.80 -4.41 9.91
C CYS A 90 11.78 -4.56 8.37
N ASN A 91 12.05 -3.50 7.61
CA ASN A 91 12.13 -3.56 6.15
C ASN A 91 13.57 -3.84 5.72
N ARG A 92 13.76 -4.67 4.68
CA ARG A 92 15.13 -5.04 4.23
C ARG A 92 15.81 -3.92 3.45
N TYR A 93 15.07 -3.25 2.56
CA TYR A 93 15.57 -2.10 1.79
C TYR A 93 14.51 -1.00 1.74
N VAL A 94 14.91 0.23 2.03
CA VAL A 94 14.08 1.43 1.89
C VAL A 94 14.87 2.48 1.12
N THR A 95 14.39 2.84 -0.07
CA THR A 95 15.02 3.80 -0.97
C THR A 95 14.04 4.93 -1.28
N PRO A 96 14.05 6.03 -0.52
CA PRO A 96 13.24 7.21 -0.84
C PRO A 96 13.69 7.81 -2.18
N SER A 97 12.75 8.11 -3.07
CA SER A 97 13.09 8.61 -4.43
C SER A 97 12.83 10.10 -4.67
N CYS A 98 12.16 10.81 -3.74
CA CYS A 98 12.03 12.27 -3.76
C CYS A 98 11.83 12.79 -2.33
N ASN A 99 12.58 13.82 -1.95
CA ASN A 99 12.12 14.88 -1.04
C ASN A 99 12.05 16.17 -1.85
#